data_AF-A0AAD0RH05-F1
#
_entry.id   AF-A0AAD0RH05-F1
#
_cell.length_a   1.000
_cell.length_b   1.000
_cell.length_c   1.000
_cell.angle_alpha   90.00
_cell.angle_beta   90.00
_cell.angle_gamma   90.00
#
_symmetry.space_group_name_H-M   'P 1'
#
loop_
_entity.id
_entity.type
_entity.pdbx_description
1 polymer ?
#
loop_
_entity_poly.entity_id
_entity_poly.type
_entity_poly.pdbx_seq_one_letter_code
_entity_poly.pdbx_strand_id
1 'polypeptide(L)'
;MTWFKNKEHGKVYEVTAVVKAADKRLVNPLICHECHMLVSYQGVGGETKSEKLLYDEVFYKAFQNHDSCYVMVDDNGIRHYHPSE
;
A
#
# COMPACT_ATOMS: atom_id res chain seq x y z
N MET A 1 34.19 -7.64 -5.38
CA MET A 1 32.83 -8.17 -5.63
C MET A 1 31.86 -7.40 -4.77
N THR A 2 31.28 -6.33 -5.31
CA THR A 2 30.33 -5.45 -4.62
C THR A 2 28.94 -6.10 -4.62
N TRP A 3 28.48 -6.51 -3.43
CA TRP A 3 27.17 -7.16 -3.20
C TRP A 3 25.98 -6.19 -3.13
N PHE A 4 26.13 -4.97 -3.62
CA PHE A 4 25.01 -4.04 -3.75
C PHE A 4 24.22 -4.40 -5.00
N LYS A 5 23.52 -5.55 -4.94
CA LYS A 5 22.45 -5.88 -5.90
C LYS A 5 21.49 -4.70 -5.92
N ASN A 6 21.26 -4.18 -7.13
CA ASN A 6 20.22 -3.24 -7.50
C ASN A 6 19.02 -3.35 -6.54
N LYS A 7 18.83 -2.34 -5.68
CA LYS A 7 17.51 -2.09 -5.11
C LYS A 7 16.67 -1.67 -6.30
N GLU A 8 15.83 -2.56 -6.82
CA GLU A 8 14.77 -2.12 -7.73
C GLU A 8 14.00 -1.03 -6.96
N HIS A 9 14.01 0.18 -7.51
CA HIS A 9 13.27 1.29 -6.94
C HIS A 9 11.80 0.93 -7.06
N GLY A 10 11.13 0.73 -5.91
CA GLY A 10 9.71 0.42 -5.87
C GLY A 10 8.92 1.40 -6.73
N LYS A 11 7.91 0.89 -7.44
CA LYS A 11 7.09 1.69 -8.33
C LYS A 11 5.95 2.33 -7.53
N VAL A 12 5.69 3.60 -7.78
CA VAL A 12 4.60 4.34 -7.13
C VAL A 12 3.34 4.23 -7.96
N TYR A 13 2.21 3.97 -7.30
CA TYR A 13 0.90 3.82 -7.90
C TYR A 13 -0.13 4.67 -7.16
N GLU A 14 -1.11 5.18 -7.91
CA GLU A 14 -2.27 5.85 -7.35
C GLU A 14 -3.25 4.82 -6.79
N VAL A 15 -3.81 5.11 -5.62
CA VAL A 15 -4.77 4.26 -4.93
C VAL A 15 -6.17 4.57 -5.44
N THR A 16 -6.85 3.55 -5.94
CA THR A 16 -8.20 3.68 -6.51
C THR A 16 -9.29 3.25 -5.52
N ALA A 17 -9.00 2.31 -4.63
CA ALA A 17 -9.93 1.87 -3.61
C ALA A 17 -9.20 1.31 -2.38
N VAL A 18 -9.80 1.54 -1.21
CA VAL A 18 -9.34 0.99 0.07
C VAL A 18 -10.53 0.36 0.77
N VAL A 19 -10.40 -0.92 1.09
CA VAL A 19 -11.41 -1.67 1.85
C VAL A 19 -10.81 -2.06 3.19
N LYS A 20 -11.43 -1.62 4.29
CA LYS A 20 -11.02 -2.08 5.62
C LYS A 20 -11.30 -3.58 5.72
N ALA A 21 -10.27 -4.37 6.00
CA ALA A 21 -10.38 -5.81 6.13
C ALA A 21 -11.16 -6.15 7.40
N ALA A 22 -12.37 -6.69 7.23
CA ALA A 22 -13.19 -7.22 8.32
C ALA A 22 -12.99 -8.74 8.52
N ASP A 23 -12.38 -9.42 7.55
CA ASP A 23 -12.08 -10.84 7.64
C ASP A 23 -10.88 -11.08 8.56
N LYS A 24 -11.10 -11.86 9.63
CA LYS A 24 -10.08 -12.24 10.61
C LYS A 24 -8.87 -12.96 10.00
N ARG A 25 -9.01 -13.56 8.81
CA ARG A 25 -7.90 -14.22 8.09
C ARG A 25 -6.94 -13.23 7.44
N LEU A 26 -7.41 -12.03 7.15
CA LEU A 26 -6.63 -10.94 6.56
C LEU A 26 -6.05 -10.00 7.63
N VAL A 27 -6.42 -10.23 8.89
CA VAL A 27 -5.91 -9.49 10.04
C VAL A 27 -4.64 -10.17 10.53
N ASN A 28 -3.54 -9.42 10.58
CA ASN A 28 -2.33 -9.87 11.23
C ASN A 28 -2.46 -9.64 12.75
N PRO A 29 -2.52 -10.70 13.58
CA PRO A 29 -2.69 -10.56 15.02
C PRO A 29 -1.49 -9.88 15.71
N LEU A 30 -0.32 -9.89 15.09
CA LEU A 30 0.87 -9.20 15.61
C LEU A 30 0.79 -7.68 15.47
N ILE A 31 -0.11 -7.19 14.62
CA ILE A 31 -0.26 -5.77 14.28
C ILE A 31 -1.75 -5.37 14.40
N CYS A 32 -2.41 -5.87 15.45
CA CYS A 32 -3.86 -5.68 15.65
C CYS A 32 -4.28 -4.24 15.98
N HIS A 33 -3.33 -3.36 16.30
CA HIS A 33 -3.56 -1.95 16.61
C HIS A 33 -3.66 -1.07 15.35
N GLU A 34 -3.15 -1.54 14.21
CA GLU A 34 -3.23 -0.80 12.95
C GLU A 34 -4.50 -1.15 12.18
N CYS A 35 -4.90 -0.30 11.24
CA CYS A 35 -6.00 -0.61 10.33
C CYS A 35 -5.54 -1.57 9.23
N HIS A 36 -6.06 -2.79 9.22
CA HIS A 36 -5.86 -3.75 8.14
C HIS A 36 -6.74 -3.38 6.96
N MET A 37 -6.11 -3.16 5.81
CA MET A 37 -6.80 -2.69 4.62
C MET A 37 -6.37 -3.49 3.42
N LEU A 38 -7.32 -3.73 2.53
CA LEU A 38 -7.09 -4.24 1.20
C LEU A 38 -7.05 -3.03 0.25
N VAL A 39 -5.89 -2.76 -0.34
CA VAL A 39 -5.64 -1.58 -1.16
C VAL A 39 -5.59 -1.99 -2.63
N SER A 40 -6.46 -1.38 -3.43
CA SER A 40 -6.41 -1.45 -4.89
C SER A 40 -5.69 -0.22 -5.44
N TYR A 41 -4.72 -0.45 -6.32
CA TYR A 41 -3.95 0.61 -6.97
C TYR A 41 -3.84 0.34 -8.46
N GLN A 42 -3.61 1.40 -9.25
CA GLN A 42 -3.55 1.33 -10.71
C GLN A 42 -2.27 1.97 -11.28
N GLY A 43 -1.68 1.30 -12.26
CA GLY A 43 -0.50 1.78 -13.00
C GLY A 43 -0.84 2.79 -14.09
N VAL A 44 0.17 3.60 -14.47
CA VAL A 44 0.10 4.50 -15.63
C VAL A 44 -0.21 3.66 -16.88
N GLY A 45 -1.32 3.96 -17.54
CA GLY A 45 -1.85 3.18 -18.67
C GLY A 45 -3.04 2.28 -18.31
N GLY A 46 -3.49 2.29 -17.06
CA GLY A 46 -4.71 1.63 -16.62
C GLY A 46 -4.57 0.12 -16.37
N GLU A 47 -3.45 -0.47 -16.76
CA GLU A 47 -3.14 -1.87 -16.56
C GLU A 47 -2.28 -2.05 -15.30
N THR A 48 -2.93 -2.24 -14.16
CA THR A 48 -2.56 -3.22 -13.12
C THR A 48 -3.54 -2.99 -11.98
N LYS A 49 -4.34 -3.99 -11.63
CA LYS A 49 -5.17 -4.01 -10.43
C LYS A 49 -4.66 -5.15 -9.56
N SER A 50 -3.89 -4.82 -8.54
CA SER A 50 -3.46 -5.78 -7.52
C SER A 50 -4.02 -5.32 -6.18
N GLU A 51 -4.62 -6.25 -5.46
CA GLU A 51 -5.12 -6.04 -4.11
C GLU A 51 -4.06 -6.53 -3.14
N LYS A 52 -3.47 -5.63 -2.36
CA LYS A 52 -2.51 -6.00 -1.32
C LYS A 52 -2.94 -5.47 0.05
N LEU A 53 -2.49 -6.17 1.08
CA LEU A 53 -2.72 -5.76 2.46
C LEU A 53 -1.78 -4.62 2.84
N LEU A 54 -2.35 -3.57 3.41
CA LEU A 54 -1.64 -2.46 4.05
C LEU A 54 -2.15 -2.31 5.48
N TYR A 55 -1.22 -2.06 6.40
CA TYR A 55 -1.50 -1.79 7.80
C TYR A 55 -1.02 -0.37 8.10
N ASP A 56 -1.94 0.59 8.07
CA ASP A 56 -1.61 2.00 8.27
C ASP A 56 -2.89 2.80 8.61
N GLU A 57 -3.03 3.24 9.86
CA GLU A 57 -4.19 4.04 10.27
C GLU A 57 -4.15 5.47 9.68
N VAL A 58 -2.97 6.05 9.48
CA VAL A 58 -2.80 7.39 8.92
C VAL A 58 -3.23 7.40 7.45
N PHE A 59 -2.80 6.40 6.69
CA PHE A 59 -3.25 6.19 5.32
C PHE A 59 -4.77 6.04 5.23
N TYR A 60 -5.38 5.24 6.12
CA TYR A 60 -6.82 5.05 6.12
C TYR A 60 -7.58 6.36 6.34
N LYS A 61 -7.11 7.17 7.29
CA LYS A 61 -7.71 8.49 7.57
C LYS A 61 -7.54 9.44 6.39
N ALA A 62 -6.37 9.50 5.76
CA ALA A 62 -6.14 10.30 4.56
C ALA A 62 -7.10 9.89 3.43
N PHE A 63 -7.25 8.59 3.19
CA PHE A 63 -8.19 8.08 2.19
C PHE A 63 -9.65 8.45 2.52
N GLN A 64 -10.06 8.33 3.79
CA GLN A 64 -11.40 8.73 4.24
C GLN A 64 -11.66 10.24 4.11
N ASN A 65 -10.62 11.06 4.23
CA ASN A 65 -10.68 12.50 4.00
C ASN A 65 -10.74 12.88 2.52
N HIS A 66 -10.75 11.89 1.61
CA HIS A 66 -10.67 12.08 0.16
C HIS A 66 -9.36 12.71 -0.32
N ASP A 67 -8.28 12.56 0.45
CA ASP A 67 -6.94 12.96 0.01
C ASP A 67 -6.43 12.00 -1.08
N SER A 68 -5.59 12.51 -1.97
CA SER A 68 -4.90 11.66 -2.95
C SER A 68 -3.89 10.75 -2.24
N CYS A 69 -4.14 9.45 -2.26
CA CYS A 69 -3.27 8.46 -1.64
C CYS A 69 -2.44 7.72 -2.69
N TYR A 70 -1.17 7.46 -2.35
CA TYR A 70 -0.24 6.73 -3.22
C TYR A 70 0.42 5.60 -2.43
N VAL A 71 0.72 4.52 -3.12
CA VAL A 71 1.47 3.39 -2.55
C VAL A 71 2.70 3.11 -3.40
N MET A 72 3.81 2.84 -2.72
CA MET A 72 5.00 2.28 -3.37
C MET A 72 4.94 0.76 -3.26
N VAL A 73 5.05 0.10 -4.39
CA VAL A 73 5.06 -1.36 -4.51
C VAL A 73 6.49 -1.80 -4.82
N ASP A 74 7.01 -2.72 -4.02
CA ASP A 74 8.27 -3.42 -4.28
C ASP A 74 8.09 -4.93 -4.05
N ASP A 75 9.18 -5.69 -4.18
CA ASP A 75 9.18 -7.15 -4.00
C ASP A 75 8.70 -7.59 -2.60
N ASN A 76 8.80 -6.71 -1.60
CA ASN A 76 8.42 -7.03 -0.22
C ASN A 76 6.94 -6.73 0.08
N GLY A 77 6.25 -5.94 -0.75
CA GLY A 77 4.86 -5.63 -0.51
C GLY A 77 4.41 -4.27 -1.07
N ILE A 78 3.53 -3.62 -0.32
CA ILE A 78 3.15 -2.21 -0.50
C ILE A 78 3.45 -1.43 0.76
N ARG A 79 3.77 -0.16 0.60
CA ARG A 79 3.88 0.83 1.67
C ARG A 79 3.23 2.13 1.26
N HIS A 80 2.74 2.88 2.23
CA HIS A 80 2.28 4.25 2.02
C HIS A 80 3.43 5.09 1.44
N TYR A 81 3.14 5.82 0.36
CA TYR A 81 4.06 6.77 -0.22
C TYR A 81 3.54 8.20 -0.04
N HIS A 82 4.31 9.02 0.67
CA HIS A 82 4.09 10.45 0.76
C HIS A 82 4.98 11.18 -0.27
N PRO A 83 4.40 11.94 -1.21
CA PRO A 83 5.19 12.68 -2.21
C PRO A 83 6.03 13.83 -1.62
N SER A 84 5.95 14.10 -0.31
CA SER A 84 6.67 15.14 0.40
C SER A 84 7.95 14.67 1.12
N GLU A 85 8.33 13.39 1.01
CA GLU A 85 9.62 12.83 1.48
C GLU A 85 10.55 12.49 0.30
#